data_AF-W9EE15-F1
#
_entry.id   AF-W9EE15-F1
#
_cell.length_a   1.000
_cell.length_b   1.000
_cell.length_c   1.000
_cell.angle_alpha   90.00
_cell.angle_beta   90.00
_cell.angle_gamma   90.00
#
_symmetry.space_group_name_H-M   'P 1'
#
loop_
_entity.id
_entity.type
_entity.pdbx_description
1 polymer ?
#
loop_
_entity_poly.entity_id
_entity_poly.type
_entity_poly.pdbx_seq_one_letter_code
_entity_poly.pdbx_strand_id
1 'polypeptide(L)'
;MNWLGIVLVIAGVIYLMYSILNKDKVTYYTRKAKIRLLKSDEFLKLQLKFSIINSIYLVIFGILIIVFNLNSIFIVASGVIFYFINFLLFLEAKKKGYVDY
;
A
#
# COMPACT_ATOMS: atom_id res chain seq x y z
N MET A 1 -10.64 9.36 -22.60
CA MET A 1 -10.80 8.99 -21.18
C MET A 1 -9.56 8.21 -20.77
N ASN A 2 -8.90 8.59 -19.68
CA ASN A 2 -7.64 7.97 -19.29
C ASN A 2 -7.87 6.58 -18.67
N TRP A 3 -7.94 5.56 -19.51
CA TRP A 3 -8.21 4.17 -19.12
C TRP A 3 -7.22 3.66 -18.06
N LEU A 4 -5.98 4.14 -18.09
CA LEU A 4 -4.96 3.75 -17.14
C LEU A 4 -5.24 4.30 -15.73
N GLY A 5 -5.79 5.52 -15.63
CA GLY A 5 -6.26 6.06 -14.35
C GLY A 5 -7.40 5.22 -13.75
N ILE A 6 -8.30 4.70 -14.59
CA ILE A 6 -9.39 3.81 -14.16
C ILE A 6 -8.81 2.50 -13.59
N VAL A 7 -7.81 1.92 -14.26
CA VAL A 7 -7.10 0.73 -13.75
C VAL A 7 -6.49 1.01 -12.37
N LEU A 8 -5.93 2.20 -12.15
CA LEU A 8 -5.35 2.59 -10.86
C LEU A 8 -6.41 2.65 -9.74
N VAL A 9 -7.57 3.25 -10.04
CA VAL A 9 -8.69 3.31 -9.09
C VAL A 9 -9.18 1.91 -8.73
N ILE A 10 -9.39 1.06 -9.74
CA ILE A 10 -9.81 -0.34 -9.52
C ILE A 10 -8.78 -1.09 -8.69
N ALA A 11 -7.48 -0.94 -9.00
CA ALA A 11 -6.40 -1.54 -8.22
C ALA A 11 -6.41 -1.07 -6.75
N GLY A 12 -6.64 0.23 -6.50
CA GLY A 12 -6.77 0.77 -5.15
C GLY A 12 -7.93 0.14 -4.38
N VAL A 13 -9.10 -0.02 -5.01
CA VAL A 13 -10.28 -0.63 -4.39
C VAL A 13 -10.06 -2.12 -4.11
N ILE A 14 -9.53 -2.87 -5.09
CA ILE A 14 -9.22 -4.30 -4.93
C ILE A 14 -8.18 -4.48 -3.82
N TYR A 15 -7.15 -3.63 -3.77
CA TYR A 15 -6.14 -3.68 -2.71
C TYR A 15 -6.73 -3.42 -1.32
N LEU A 16 -7.70 -2.50 -1.20
CA LEU A 16 -8.41 -2.26 0.06
C LEU A 16 -9.18 -3.50 0.52
N MET A 17 -9.97 -4.08 -0.39
CA MET A 17 -10.74 -5.29 -0.10
C MET A 17 -9.81 -6.43 0.34
N TYR A 18 -8.73 -6.65 -0.40
CA TYR A 18 -7.71 -7.64 -0.07
C TYR A 18 -7.14 -7.42 1.33
N SER A 19 -6.82 -6.16 1.67
CA SER A 19 -6.21 -5.78 2.94
C SER A 19 -7.16 -5.99 4.12
N ILE A 20 -8.46 -5.74 3.94
CA ILE A 20 -9.48 -5.96 4.97
C ILE A 20 -9.74 -7.45 5.16
N LEU A 21 -9.89 -8.21 4.07
CA LEU A 21 -10.13 -9.66 4.12
C LEU A 21 -8.95 -10.43 4.71
N ASN A 22 -7.73 -9.95 4.50
CA ASN A 22 -6.51 -10.57 4.99
C ASN A 22 -5.86 -9.76 6.12
N LYS A 23 -6.64 -9.01 6.91
CA LYS A 23 -6.14 -8.17 8.01
C LYS A 23 -5.32 -8.94 9.05
N ASP A 24 -5.62 -10.23 9.23
CA ASP A 24 -4.95 -11.10 10.20
C ASP A 24 -3.73 -11.83 9.60
N LYS A 25 -3.37 -11.51 8.34
CA LYS A 25 -2.25 -12.10 7.62
C LYS A 25 -1.24 -11.03 7.22
N VAL A 26 0.03 -11.40 7.27
CA VAL A 26 1.12 -10.57 6.71
C VAL A 26 0.95 -10.45 5.20
N THR A 27 1.12 -9.24 4.67
CA THR A 27 1.08 -9.00 3.22
C THR A 27 2.23 -9.74 2.54
N TYR A 28 2.06 -10.03 1.24
CA TYR A 28 3.10 -10.66 0.42
C TYR A 28 4.44 -9.90 0.49
N TYR A 29 4.35 -8.56 0.52
CA TYR A 29 5.50 -7.68 0.65
C TYR A 29 6.30 -7.96 1.94
N THR A 30 5.62 -8.01 3.09
CA THR A 30 6.24 -8.33 4.39
C THR A 30 6.83 -9.73 4.42
N ARG A 31 6.11 -10.70 3.84
CA ARG A 31 6.59 -12.09 3.78
C ARG A 31 7.89 -12.20 2.99
N LYS A 32 8.04 -11.43 1.91
CA LYS A 32 9.26 -11.40 1.09
C LYS A 32 10.47 -10.82 1.83
N ALA A 33 10.24 -9.92 2.78
CA ALA A 33 11.30 -9.26 3.53
C ALA A 33 11.95 -10.12 4.63
N LYS A 34 11.45 -11.34 4.90
CA LYS A 34 11.98 -12.30 5.91
C LYS A 34 12.14 -11.73 7.32
N ILE A 35 11.29 -10.79 7.68
CA ILE A 35 11.38 -10.06 8.94
C ILE A 35 10.92 -10.93 10.11
N ARG A 36 11.61 -10.82 11.25
CA ARG A 36 11.19 -11.49 12.49
C ARG A 36 10.12 -10.66 13.18
N LEU A 37 8.89 -11.18 13.24
CA LEU A 37 7.77 -10.55 13.95
C LEU A 37 7.95 -10.76 15.46
N LEU A 38 8.19 -9.68 16.20
CA LEU A 38 8.25 -9.69 17.67
C LEU A 38 6.86 -9.53 18.28
N LYS A 39 6.02 -8.68 17.65
CA LYS A 39 4.64 -8.40 18.09
C LYS A 39 3.69 -8.41 16.90
N SER A 40 3.18 -9.60 16.58
CA SER A 40 2.34 -9.86 15.40
C SER A 40 1.11 -8.98 15.34
N ASP A 41 0.35 -8.87 16.42
CA ASP A 41 -0.98 -8.25 16.40
C ASP A 41 -0.87 -6.72 16.20
N GLU A 42 0.14 -6.12 16.81
CA GLU A 42 0.45 -4.70 16.69
C GLU A 42 0.99 -4.38 15.29
N PHE A 43 1.83 -5.27 14.75
CA PHE A 43 2.30 -5.19 13.37
C PHE A 43 1.15 -5.28 12.37
N LEU A 44 0.23 -6.23 12.52
CA LEU A 44 -0.90 -6.43 11.61
C LEU A 44 -1.85 -5.22 11.63
N LYS A 45 -2.11 -4.64 12.80
CA LYS A 45 -2.87 -3.38 12.93
C LYS A 45 -2.16 -2.22 12.21
N LEU A 46 -0.84 -2.11 12.32
CA LEU A 46 -0.06 -1.09 11.64
C LEU A 46 -0.06 -1.32 10.12
N GLN A 47 0.13 -2.56 9.67
CA GLN A 47 0.09 -2.96 8.26
C GLN A 47 -1.27 -2.63 7.64
N LEU A 48 -2.38 -2.89 8.34
CA LEU A 48 -3.71 -2.55 7.86
C LEU A 48 -3.87 -1.03 7.69
N LYS A 49 -3.43 -0.23 8.67
CA LYS A 49 -3.46 1.24 8.57
C LYS A 49 -2.70 1.75 7.35
N PHE A 50 -1.47 1.28 7.15
CA PHE A 50 -0.67 1.65 5.98
C PHE A 50 -1.29 1.15 4.67
N SER A 51 -1.93 0.00 4.67
CA SER A 51 -2.61 -0.53 3.48
C SER A 51 -3.84 0.29 3.10
N ILE A 52 -4.61 0.77 4.09
CA ILE A 52 -5.72 1.72 3.86
C ILE A 52 -5.18 3.02 3.28
N ILE A 53 -4.10 3.58 3.83
CA ILE A 53 -3.45 4.78 3.29
C ILE A 53 -3.00 4.57 1.84
N ASN A 54 -2.37 3.43 1.54
CA ASN A 54 -1.94 3.06 0.19
C ASN A 54 -3.10 2.97 -0.80
N SER A 55 -4.21 2.36 -0.39
CA SER A 55 -5.41 2.27 -1.22
C SER A 55 -6.02 3.65 -1.50
N ILE A 56 -6.21 4.47 -0.46
CA ILE A 56 -6.75 5.83 -0.58
C ILE A 56 -5.87 6.64 -1.54
N TYR A 57 -4.55 6.54 -1.38
CA TYR A 57 -3.59 7.15 -2.28
C TYR A 57 -3.82 6.73 -3.73
N LEU A 58 -3.88 5.43 -4.04
CA LEU A 58 -4.09 4.93 -5.40
C LEU A 58 -5.42 5.41 -5.99
N VAL A 59 -6.50 5.43 -5.21
CA VAL A 59 -7.81 5.90 -5.67
C VAL A 59 -7.77 7.39 -6.00
N ILE A 60 -7.28 8.23 -5.08
CA ILE A 60 -7.18 9.68 -5.30
C ILE A 60 -6.28 9.97 -6.51
N PHE A 61 -5.12 9.32 -6.58
CA PHE A 61 -4.17 9.55 -7.65
C PHE A 61 -4.70 9.09 -9.01
N GLY A 62 -5.42 7.95 -9.06
CA GLY A 62 -6.12 7.49 -10.25
C GLY A 62 -7.19 8.48 -10.72
N ILE A 63 -7.97 9.06 -9.80
CA ILE A 63 -8.96 10.11 -10.12
C ILE A 63 -8.26 11.34 -10.72
N LEU A 64 -7.14 11.79 -10.13
CA LEU A 64 -6.38 12.93 -10.66
C LEU A 64 -5.88 12.67 -12.09
N ILE A 65 -5.38 11.45 -12.37
CA ILE A 65 -4.94 11.06 -13.71
C ILE A 65 -6.08 11.11 -14.73
N ILE A 66 -7.30 10.72 -14.33
CA ILE A 66 -8.50 10.78 -15.19
C ILE A 66 -8.91 12.22 -15.44
N VAL A 67 -9.06 13.02 -14.37
CA VAL A 67 -9.58 14.41 -14.43
C VAL A 67 -8.64 15.32 -15.21
N PHE A 68 -7.33 15.23 -14.95
CA PHE A 68 -6.32 16.07 -15.60
C PHE A 68 -5.72 15.44 -16.86
N ASN A 69 -6.21 14.26 -17.27
CA ASN A 69 -5.74 13.51 -18.43
C ASN A 69 -4.20 13.37 -18.48
N LEU A 70 -3.60 13.02 -17.34
CA LEU A 70 -2.15 12.99 -17.15
C LEU A 70 -1.48 11.86 -17.96
N ASN A 71 -0.23 12.07 -18.38
CA ASN A 71 0.53 11.08 -19.14
C ASN A 71 0.84 9.81 -18.29
N SER A 72 1.18 8.71 -18.96
CA SER A 72 1.48 7.41 -18.37
C SER A 72 2.65 7.41 -17.38
N ILE A 73 3.55 8.39 -17.43
CA ILE A 73 4.62 8.60 -16.43
C ILE A 73 4.07 8.67 -15.00
N PHE A 74 2.89 9.25 -14.81
CA PHE A 74 2.28 9.37 -13.49
C PHE A 74 1.88 8.01 -12.90
N ILE A 75 1.60 7.01 -13.73
CA ILE A 75 1.33 5.64 -13.27
C ILE A 75 2.60 5.02 -12.67
N VAL A 76 3.74 5.22 -13.33
CA VAL A 76 5.03 4.73 -12.83
C VAL A 76 5.36 5.42 -11.51
N ALA A 77 5.15 6.74 -11.43
CA ALA A 77 5.30 7.49 -10.18
C ALA A 77 4.39 6.94 -9.06
N SER A 78 3.18 6.49 -9.39
CA SER A 78 2.27 5.91 -8.40
C SER A 78 2.76 4.58 -7.83
N GLY A 79 3.40 3.75 -8.65
CA GLY A 79 4.05 2.53 -8.17
C GLY A 79 5.21 2.81 -7.22
N VAL A 80 6.00 3.86 -7.51
CA VAL A 80 7.11 4.30 -6.64
C VAL A 80 6.59 4.79 -5.28
N ILE A 81 5.55 5.63 -5.27
CA ILE A 81 4.96 6.14 -4.04
C ILE A 81 4.32 4.99 -3.23
N PHE A 82 3.66 4.05 -3.91
CA PHE A 82 3.11 2.86 -3.25
C PHE A 82 4.22 2.03 -2.55
N TYR A 83 5.35 1.82 -3.21
CA TYR A 83 6.51 1.14 -2.62
C TYR A 83 7.06 1.93 -1.42
N PHE A 84 7.15 3.26 -1.56
CA PHE A 84 7.62 4.14 -0.49
C PHE A 84 6.73 4.09 0.76
N ILE A 85 5.41 4.06 0.61
CA ILE A 85 4.48 3.92 1.75
C ILE A 85 4.69 2.56 2.45
N ASN A 86 4.91 1.47 1.70
CA ASN A 86 5.24 0.17 2.29
C ASN A 86 6.61 0.19 2.98
N PHE A 87 7.58 0.92 2.46
CA PHE A 87 8.86 1.12 3.14
C PHE A 87 8.72 1.89 4.47
N LEU A 88 7.87 2.92 4.51
CA LEU A 88 7.58 3.64 5.75
C LEU A 88 6.94 2.75 6.82
N LEU A 89 6.06 1.80 6.43
CA LEU A 89 5.53 0.79 7.35
C LEU A 89 6.65 0.04 8.06
N PHE A 90 7.71 -0.35 7.35
CA PHE A 90 8.85 -1.08 7.91
C PHE A 90 9.68 -0.26 8.88
N LEU A 91 9.95 1.00 8.52
CA LEU A 91 10.66 1.92 9.41
C LEU A 91 9.87 2.15 10.70
N GLU A 92 8.56 2.39 10.58
CA GLU A 92 7.68 2.64 11.71
C GLU A 92 7.53 1.39 12.59
N ALA A 93 7.40 0.21 11.98
CA ALA A 93 7.33 -1.06 12.69
C ALA A 93 8.63 -1.34 13.46
N LYS A 94 9.81 -1.06 12.85
CA LYS A 94 11.11 -1.22 13.51
C LYS A 94 11.24 -0.26 14.70
N LYS A 95 10.91 1.02 14.48
CA LYS A 95 10.96 2.06 15.51
C LYS A 95 10.09 1.70 16.73
N LYS A 96 8.96 1.03 16.50
CA LYS A 96 8.04 0.57 17.55
C LYS A 96 8.40 -0.79 18.15
N GLY A 97 9.46 -1.45 17.66
CA GLY A 97 9.89 -2.76 18.14
C GLY A 97 8.94 -3.90 17.77
N TYR A 98 8.11 -3.72 16.74
CA TYR A 98 7.19 -4.77 16.28
C TYR A 98 7.91 -5.85 15.45
N VAL A 99 9.05 -5.47 14.87
CA VAL A 99 9.83 -6.27 13.94
C VAL A 99 11.33 -6.10 14.17
N ASP A 100 12.08 -7.15 13.86
CA ASP A 100 13.55 -7.17 13.86
C ASP A 100 14.11 -7.72 12.54
N TYR A 101 15.33 -7.30 12.19
CA TYR A 101 16.02 -7.66 10.93
C TYR A 101 17.19 -8.61 11.18
#